data_AF-X0SED2-F1
#
_entry.id   AF-X0SED2-F1
#
_cell.length_a   1.000
_cell.length_b   1.000
_cell.length_c   1.000
_cell.angle_alpha   90.00
_cell.angle_beta   90.00
_cell.angle_gamma   90.00
#
_symmetry.space_group_name_H-M   'P 1'
#
loop_
_entity.id
_entity.type
_entity.pdbx_description
1 polymer ?
#
loop_
_entity_poly.entity_id
_entity_poly.type
_entity_poly.pdbx_seq_one_letter_code
_entity_poly.pdbx_strand_id
1 'polypeptide(L)'
;TLSLESGRLNMAHGATLNIAEDLGIGEGATLKVQLGSTDASVVEVAGNASFCGALDLEAVDSLGDLDAGEWGPMTRTILTAGRGLSSQSLPSAPAAHANANAQENHLGHGVFYRGVNCSGNALEVDLFQAGPGDVNGDGYFSFGDMITMFSRSGDKYGDPTVTDRDWIDGDFTGDGSFTFGDLIFAFSSLGKQYGRGPYATPPVPLVIEENAAELEVGLPAVKSPSLSDLTWMSDYERLVARNHSNRKDNSAEVAVDKLLATWP
;
A
#
# COMPACT_ATOMS: atom_id res chain seq x y z
N THR A 1 13.68 26.35 26.66
CA THR A 1 14.21 25.35 25.72
C THR A 1 13.69 23.99 26.10
N LEU A 2 13.18 23.21 25.15
CA LEU A 2 12.85 21.80 25.34
C LEU A 2 13.96 20.96 24.67
N SER A 3 14.57 20.03 25.40
CA SER A 3 15.53 19.09 24.81
C SER A 3 15.10 17.65 25.09
N LEU A 4 15.12 16.82 24.05
CA LEU A 4 14.90 15.39 24.12
C LEU A 4 16.19 14.69 23.71
N GLU A 5 16.97 14.26 24.70
CA GLU A 5 18.27 13.58 24.47
C GLU A 5 18.09 12.07 24.22
N SER A 6 17.01 11.49 24.76
CA SER A 6 16.66 10.08 24.58
C SER A 6 15.15 9.87 24.75
N GLY A 7 14.63 8.76 24.20
CA GLY A 7 13.23 8.39 24.31
C GLY A 7 12.41 8.81 23.08
N ARG A 8 11.09 8.93 23.25
CA ARG A 8 10.17 9.14 22.12
C ARG A 8 9.20 10.28 22.41
N LEU A 9 9.14 11.25 21.51
CA LEU A 9 8.06 12.24 21.47
C LEU A 9 6.97 11.71 20.54
N ASN A 10 5.86 11.26 21.12
CA ASN A 10 4.72 10.75 20.36
C ASN A 10 3.72 11.87 20.13
N MET A 11 3.45 12.15 18.86
CA MET A 11 2.36 13.03 18.48
C MET A 11 1.16 12.23 17.96
N ALA A 12 -0.01 12.51 18.53
CA ALA A 12 -1.27 11.97 18.02
C ALA A 12 -1.62 12.63 16.68
N HIS A 13 -2.32 11.90 15.82
CA HIS A 13 -2.83 12.42 14.55
C HIS A 13 -3.52 13.78 14.70
N GLY A 14 -3.18 14.74 13.84
CA GLY A 14 -3.71 16.11 13.84
C GLY A 14 -3.29 16.99 15.03
N ALA A 15 -2.46 16.49 15.95
CA ALA A 15 -2.01 17.29 17.09
C ALA A 15 -0.96 18.33 16.66
N THR A 16 -1.02 19.51 17.26
CA THR A 16 0.03 20.54 17.16
C THR A 16 0.73 20.70 18.49
N LEU A 17 2.07 20.56 18.50
CA LEU A 17 2.89 20.87 19.66
C LEU A 17 3.56 22.22 19.49
N ASN A 18 3.13 23.21 20.28
CA ASN A 18 3.70 24.55 20.28
C ASN A 18 4.83 24.68 21.30
N ILE A 19 6.03 25.08 20.85
CA ILE A 19 7.22 25.30 21.68
C ILE A 19 7.62 26.77 21.56
N ALA A 20 7.51 27.51 22.66
CA ALA A 20 7.73 28.97 22.68
C ALA A 20 9.21 29.40 22.53
N GLU A 21 10.14 28.49 22.78
CA GLU A 21 11.59 28.74 22.72
C GLU A 21 12.25 27.76 21.74
N ASP A 22 13.51 27.39 22.00
CA ASP A 22 14.24 26.45 21.16
C ASP A 22 13.85 24.99 21.47
N LEU A 23 13.93 24.13 20.44
CA LEU A 23 13.77 22.67 20.51
C LEU A 23 15.08 21.98 20.11
N GLY A 24 15.52 20.98 20.88
CA GLY A 24 16.56 20.04 20.49
C GLY A 24 16.08 18.59 20.54
N ILE A 25 16.31 17.83 19.47
CA ILE A 25 16.11 16.37 19.42
C ILE A 25 17.48 15.73 19.18
N GLY A 26 18.05 15.12 20.21
CA GLY A 26 19.39 14.50 20.18
C GLY A 26 19.42 13.15 19.47
N GLU A 27 20.61 12.62 19.21
CA GLU A 27 20.84 11.37 18.46
C GLU A 27 20.15 10.13 19.05
N GLY A 28 19.95 10.09 20.38
CA GLY A 28 19.29 9.00 21.08
C GLY A 28 17.76 9.10 21.14
N ALA A 29 17.19 10.16 20.56
CA ALA A 29 15.77 10.44 20.63
C ALA A 29 15.04 10.13 19.31
N THR A 30 13.74 9.86 19.41
CA THR A 30 12.87 9.61 18.26
C THR A 30 11.68 10.55 18.29
N LEU A 31 11.43 11.24 17.16
CA LEU A 31 10.18 11.94 16.92
C LEU A 31 9.23 10.97 16.20
N LYS A 32 8.10 10.63 16.84
CA LYS A 32 7.04 9.85 16.19
C LYS A 32 5.95 10.79 15.69
N VAL A 33 5.65 10.73 14.40
CA VAL A 33 4.61 11.53 13.75
C VAL A 33 3.57 10.59 13.15
N GLN A 34 2.30 10.85 13.47
CA GLN A 34 1.18 10.23 12.79
C GLN A 34 0.69 11.13 11.66
N LEU A 35 0.67 10.59 10.45
CA LEU A 35 0.27 11.28 9.23
C LEU A 35 -1.16 10.86 8.91
N GLY A 36 -2.00 11.81 8.50
CA GLY A 36 -3.26 11.43 7.87
C GLY A 36 -3.76 12.36 6.77
N SER A 37 -4.99 12.09 6.32
CA SER A 37 -5.64 12.65 5.14
C SER A 37 -5.58 14.17 5.08
N THR A 38 -6.16 14.85 6.07
CA THR A 38 -6.26 16.32 6.07
C THR A 38 -5.12 16.99 6.81
N ASP A 39 -4.53 16.33 7.79
CA ASP A 39 -3.59 16.93 8.72
C ASP A 39 -2.44 15.97 9.08
N ALA A 40 -1.23 16.51 9.17
CA ALA A 40 -0.12 15.85 9.83
C ALA A 40 0.00 16.39 11.26
N SER A 41 0.52 15.60 12.19
CA SER A 41 0.96 16.18 13.45
C SER A 41 2.13 17.14 13.19
N VAL A 42 2.06 18.37 13.72
CA VAL A 42 3.08 19.41 13.48
C VAL A 42 3.69 19.88 14.79
N VAL A 43 5.03 19.91 14.85
CA VAL A 43 5.77 20.61 15.90
C VAL A 43 6.06 22.03 15.44
N GLU A 44 5.50 23.03 16.12
CA GLU A 44 5.74 24.45 15.85
C GLU A 44 6.68 25.03 16.90
N VAL A 45 7.87 25.45 16.48
CA VAL A 45 8.92 26.00 17.36
C VAL A 45 9.07 27.48 17.06
N ALA A 46 8.82 28.37 18.02
CA ALA A 46 9.00 29.81 17.82
C ALA A 46 10.49 30.22 17.78
N GLY A 47 11.35 29.44 18.42
CA GLY A 47 12.81 29.61 18.43
C GLY A 47 13.52 28.88 17.29
N ASN A 48 14.73 28.41 17.58
CA ASN A 48 15.51 27.52 16.71
C ASN A 48 15.13 26.07 17.00
N ALA A 49 15.24 25.21 15.99
CA ALA A 49 15.17 23.77 16.15
C ALA A 49 16.52 23.12 15.77
N SER A 50 16.95 22.14 16.55
CA SER A 50 17.99 21.20 16.15
C SER A 50 17.46 19.77 16.14
N PHE A 51 17.75 19.06 15.05
CA PHE A 51 17.32 17.68 14.87
C PHE A 51 18.52 16.80 14.50
N CYS A 52 18.87 15.89 15.41
CA CYS A 52 19.93 14.89 15.24
C CYS A 52 19.43 13.45 15.51
N GLY A 53 18.17 13.29 15.94
CA GLY A 53 17.57 12.00 16.29
C GLY A 53 16.99 11.20 15.12
N ALA A 54 16.22 10.17 15.45
CA ALA A 54 15.47 9.38 14.48
C ALA A 54 14.06 9.96 14.24
N LEU A 55 13.54 9.72 13.04
CA LEU A 55 12.16 10.01 12.68
C LEU A 55 11.41 8.69 12.53
N ASP A 56 10.22 8.61 13.10
CA ASP A 56 9.33 7.45 13.01
C ASP A 56 7.97 7.91 12.52
N LEU A 57 7.52 7.35 11.40
CA LEU A 57 6.33 7.79 10.67
C LEU A 57 5.32 6.66 10.63
N GLU A 58 4.05 6.99 10.79
CA GLU A 58 2.94 6.06 10.69
C GLU A 58 1.80 6.78 9.97
N ALA A 59 1.26 6.19 8.90
CA ALA A 59 0.02 6.67 8.31
C ALA A 59 -1.15 6.04 9.05
N VAL A 60 -2.05 6.86 9.60
CA VAL A 60 -3.24 6.36 10.33
C VAL A 60 -4.46 6.19 9.43
N ASP A 61 -4.42 6.78 8.24
CA ASP A 61 -5.38 6.67 7.15
C ASP A 61 -4.66 6.97 5.81
N SER A 62 -5.39 7.00 4.70
CA SER A 62 -4.85 7.50 3.44
C SER A 62 -4.59 9.01 3.50
N LEU A 63 -3.52 9.49 2.88
CA LEU A 63 -3.15 10.91 2.89
C LEU A 63 -3.95 11.79 1.92
N GLY A 64 -4.77 11.19 1.09
CA GLY A 64 -5.66 11.87 0.16
C GLY A 64 -7.07 11.30 0.28
N ASP A 65 -8.03 12.06 -0.25
CA ASP A 65 -9.36 11.55 -0.51
C ASP A 65 -9.24 10.50 -1.64
N LEU A 66 -9.33 9.22 -1.24
CA LEU A 66 -9.25 8.08 -2.16
C LEU A 66 -10.33 8.18 -3.25
N ASP A 67 -11.48 8.76 -2.90
CA ASP A 67 -12.61 8.96 -3.80
C ASP A 67 -12.39 10.15 -4.74
N ALA A 68 -11.56 11.13 -4.34
CA ALA A 68 -11.14 12.24 -5.20
C ALA A 68 -9.96 11.88 -6.13
N GLY A 69 -9.34 10.71 -5.93
CA GLY A 69 -8.25 10.22 -6.76
C GLY A 69 -6.92 10.95 -6.56
N GLU A 70 -6.68 11.49 -5.36
CA GLU A 70 -5.44 12.18 -5.01
C GLU A 70 -4.29 11.19 -4.73
N TRP A 71 -3.83 10.54 -5.80
CA TRP A 71 -2.68 9.64 -5.80
C TRP A 71 -1.42 10.39 -6.22
N GLY A 72 -0.26 9.94 -5.74
CA GLY A 72 1.03 10.41 -6.22
C GLY A 72 1.93 11.03 -5.14
N PRO A 73 2.95 11.81 -5.57
CA PRO A 73 3.89 12.45 -4.67
C PRO A 73 3.22 13.49 -3.79
N MET A 74 3.57 13.51 -2.52
CA MET A 74 3.09 14.49 -1.54
C MET A 74 4.25 14.93 -0.65
N THR A 75 4.20 16.17 -0.18
CA THR A 75 5.13 16.66 0.85
C THR A 75 4.32 17.11 2.06
N ARG A 76 4.75 16.71 3.26
CA ARG A 76 4.13 17.11 4.53
C ARG A 76 5.17 17.76 5.44
N THR A 77 4.84 18.94 5.97
CA THR A 77 5.64 19.59 7.00
C THR A 77 5.32 18.98 8.35
N ILE A 78 6.32 18.46 9.06
CA ILE A 78 6.16 17.81 10.37
C ILE A 78 6.76 18.63 11.51
N LEU A 79 7.66 19.56 11.19
CA LEU A 79 8.20 20.53 12.15
C LEU A 79 8.48 21.85 11.45
N THR A 80 8.15 22.96 12.11
CA THR A 80 8.54 24.32 11.71
C THR A 80 9.32 25.01 12.83
N ALA A 81 10.29 25.86 12.45
CA ALA A 81 11.13 26.61 13.36
C ALA A 81 11.20 28.09 12.94
N GLY A 82 10.75 28.99 13.81
CA GLY A 82 10.63 30.42 13.53
C GLY A 82 11.97 31.13 13.31
N ARG A 83 13.08 30.59 13.84
CA ARG A 83 14.42 31.19 13.72
C ARG A 83 15.43 30.35 12.95
N GLY A 84 15.05 29.15 12.52
CA GLY A 84 15.92 28.25 11.77
C GLY A 84 15.88 26.82 12.29
N LEU A 85 16.03 25.88 11.38
CA LEU A 85 16.24 24.46 11.62
C LEU A 85 17.69 24.11 11.27
N SER A 86 18.38 23.50 12.22
CA SER A 86 19.69 22.89 12.00
C SER A 86 19.56 21.38 12.07
N SER A 87 20.07 20.67 11.07
CA SER A 87 20.23 19.21 11.13
C SER A 87 21.70 18.88 10.89
N GLN A 88 22.29 18.07 11.77
CA GLN A 88 23.67 17.60 11.59
C GLN A 88 23.72 16.36 10.70
N SER A 89 22.62 15.59 10.68
CA SER A 89 22.35 14.52 9.75
C SER A 89 20.84 14.52 9.47
N LEU A 90 20.46 14.31 8.21
CA LEU A 90 19.06 14.02 7.91
C LEU A 90 18.72 12.70 8.60
N PRO A 91 17.56 12.59 9.27
CA PRO A 91 17.16 11.32 9.86
C PRO A 91 17.22 10.24 8.78
N SER A 92 17.86 9.12 9.11
CA SER A 92 17.75 7.92 8.28
C SER A 92 16.28 7.52 8.17
N ALA A 93 15.92 6.85 7.07
CA ALA A 93 14.57 6.32 6.84
C ALA A 93 13.99 5.68 8.11
N PRO A 94 12.66 5.75 8.33
CA PRO A 94 12.02 5.32 9.56
C PRO A 94 12.47 3.92 9.99
N ALA A 95 12.94 3.82 11.24
CA ALA A 95 13.67 2.66 11.75
C ALA A 95 12.86 1.35 11.79
N ALA A 96 11.53 1.44 11.67
CA ALA A 96 10.64 0.27 11.65
C ALA A 96 10.74 -0.56 10.36
N HIS A 97 11.44 -0.07 9.33
CA HIS A 97 11.37 -0.66 7.99
C HIS A 97 12.70 -0.69 7.20
N ALA A 98 13.81 -1.01 7.87
CA ALA A 98 15.17 -0.97 7.32
C ALA A 98 15.69 -2.32 6.80
N ASN A 99 14.86 -3.13 6.15
CA ASN A 99 15.23 -4.37 5.50
C ASN A 99 15.12 -4.24 3.96
N ALA A 100 16.03 -4.89 3.25
CA ALA A 100 16.65 -4.34 2.03
C ALA A 100 15.83 -4.45 0.72
N ASN A 101 14.53 -4.69 0.81
CA ASN A 101 13.63 -4.70 -0.35
C ASN A 101 12.87 -3.37 -0.38
N ALA A 102 12.89 -2.64 -1.50
CA ALA A 102 12.27 -1.32 -1.66
C ALA A 102 10.76 -1.22 -1.35
N GLN A 103 10.11 -2.35 -1.03
CA GLN A 103 8.74 -2.44 -0.53
C GLN A 103 8.58 -2.00 0.94
N GLU A 104 9.67 -1.72 1.65
CA GLU A 104 9.64 -1.43 3.08
C GLU A 104 9.35 0.03 3.45
N ASN A 105 9.26 0.95 2.48
CA ASN A 105 8.87 2.32 2.81
C ASN A 105 7.36 2.50 3.05
N HIS A 106 6.57 1.43 3.13
CA HIS A 106 5.13 1.51 3.35
C HIS A 106 4.79 1.86 4.80
N LEU A 107 4.00 2.91 4.99
CA LEU A 107 3.59 3.45 6.29
C LEU A 107 2.17 3.03 6.68
N GLY A 108 1.50 2.18 5.89
CA GLY A 108 0.06 1.89 5.99
C GLY A 108 -0.77 2.58 4.90
N HIS A 109 -1.97 2.08 4.62
CA HIS A 109 -3.00 2.73 3.77
C HIS A 109 -2.52 3.22 2.38
N GLY A 110 -1.55 2.52 1.80
CA GLY A 110 -0.97 2.85 0.49
C GLY A 110 0.01 4.01 0.51
N VAL A 111 0.47 4.44 1.68
CA VAL A 111 1.41 5.54 1.84
C VAL A 111 2.84 5.01 1.84
N PHE A 112 3.70 5.58 1.02
CA PHE A 112 5.11 5.21 0.92
C PHE A 112 6.01 6.41 1.24
N TYR A 113 6.98 6.22 2.13
CA TYR A 113 8.04 7.18 2.42
C TYR A 113 9.03 7.28 1.25
N ARG A 114 9.39 8.51 0.87
CA ARG A 114 10.33 8.80 -0.23
C ARG A 114 11.57 9.54 0.23
N GLY A 115 11.46 10.34 1.28
CA GLY A 115 12.60 11.08 1.79
C GLY A 115 12.21 12.06 2.88
N VAL A 116 13.23 12.72 3.41
CA VAL A 116 13.10 13.81 4.35
C VAL A 116 13.91 14.98 3.81
N ASN A 117 13.31 16.16 3.86
CA ASN A 117 13.93 17.40 3.43
C ASN A 117 13.98 18.37 4.62
N CYS A 118 15.13 18.99 4.82
CA CYS A 118 15.30 20.08 5.78
C CYS A 118 15.47 21.37 4.99
N SER A 119 14.41 22.16 4.89
CA SER A 119 14.50 23.54 4.41
C SER A 119 14.74 24.46 5.62
N GLY A 120 15.30 25.66 5.39
CA GLY A 120 15.88 26.49 6.44
C GLY A 120 15.07 26.64 7.73
N ASN A 121 13.73 26.57 7.66
CA ASN A 121 12.82 26.67 8.81
C ASN A 121 11.86 25.47 8.96
N ALA A 122 12.01 24.39 8.19
CA ALA A 122 11.04 23.29 8.20
C ALA A 122 11.69 21.92 7.97
N LEU A 123 11.17 20.93 8.69
CA LEU A 123 11.39 19.52 8.42
C LEU A 123 10.17 18.99 7.66
N GLU A 124 10.41 18.57 6.43
CA GLU A 124 9.40 18.08 5.51
C GLU A 124 9.67 16.61 5.21
N VAL A 125 8.61 15.83 5.03
CA VAL A 125 8.69 14.44 4.58
C VAL A 125 8.07 14.33 3.20
N ASP A 126 8.81 13.72 2.29
CA ASP A 126 8.33 13.37 0.97
C ASP A 126 7.72 11.98 1.04
N LEU A 127 6.50 11.90 0.54
CA LEU A 127 5.62 10.76 0.62
C LEU A 127 5.06 10.46 -0.78
N PHE A 128 4.49 9.28 -0.92
CA PHE A 128 3.80 8.87 -2.12
C PHE A 128 2.54 8.10 -1.74
N GLN A 129 1.38 8.61 -2.10
CA GLN A 129 0.11 7.90 -1.95
C GLN A 129 -0.11 7.03 -3.19
N ALA A 130 0.08 5.73 -3.04
CA ALA A 130 -0.18 4.78 -4.12
C ALA A 130 -1.68 4.66 -4.41
N GLY A 131 -2.00 4.45 -5.68
CA GLY A 131 -3.34 4.11 -6.12
C GLY A 131 -3.66 2.62 -5.91
N PRO A 132 -4.95 2.25 -5.82
CA PRO A 132 -5.37 0.86 -5.63
C PRO A 132 -4.72 -0.07 -6.66
N GLY A 133 -4.04 -1.12 -6.21
CA GLY A 133 -3.29 -2.04 -7.08
C GLY A 133 -1.79 -1.78 -7.14
N ASP A 134 -1.28 -0.59 -6.79
CA ASP A 134 0.17 -0.35 -6.65
C ASP A 134 0.61 -0.64 -5.22
N VAL A 135 1.19 -1.82 -5.04
CA VAL A 135 1.61 -2.35 -3.74
C VAL A 135 3.08 -2.11 -3.45
N ASN A 136 3.83 -1.59 -4.41
CA ASN A 136 5.25 -1.32 -4.25
C ASN A 136 5.55 0.21 -4.24
N GLY A 137 4.55 1.02 -4.56
CA GLY A 137 4.56 2.47 -4.57
C GLY A 137 5.25 3.08 -5.79
N ASP A 138 5.66 2.31 -6.80
CA ASP A 138 6.40 2.85 -7.96
C ASP A 138 5.55 3.78 -8.84
N GLY A 139 4.26 3.88 -8.56
CA GLY A 139 3.30 4.69 -9.28
C GLY A 139 2.66 3.98 -10.46
N TYR A 140 2.84 2.67 -10.58
CA TYR A 140 2.29 1.85 -11.64
C TYR A 140 1.51 0.70 -11.04
N PHE A 141 0.28 0.49 -11.51
CA PHE A 141 -0.35 -0.82 -11.35
C PHE A 141 0.04 -1.73 -12.51
N SER A 142 0.83 -2.75 -12.20
CA SER A 142 1.43 -3.67 -13.16
C SER A 142 1.18 -5.14 -12.78
N PHE A 143 1.62 -6.05 -13.66
CA PHE A 143 1.61 -7.49 -13.34
C PHE A 143 2.57 -7.84 -12.18
N GLY A 144 3.63 -7.05 -11.98
CA GLY A 144 4.54 -7.22 -10.84
C GLY A 144 3.84 -7.00 -9.50
N ASP A 145 2.93 -6.04 -9.44
CA ASP A 145 2.10 -5.77 -8.27
C ASP A 145 1.13 -6.91 -7.99
N MET A 146 0.51 -7.45 -9.04
CA MET A 146 -0.33 -8.64 -8.91
C MET A 146 0.43 -9.83 -8.36
N ILE A 147 1.62 -10.13 -8.90
CA ILE A 147 2.47 -11.21 -8.38
C ILE A 147 2.81 -10.94 -6.91
N THR A 148 3.17 -9.71 -6.57
CA THR A 148 3.52 -9.32 -5.19
C THR A 148 2.34 -9.56 -4.24
N MET A 149 1.16 -9.03 -4.55
CA MET A 149 -0.05 -9.22 -3.74
C MET A 149 -0.37 -10.69 -3.53
N PHE A 150 -0.44 -11.48 -4.60
CA PHE A 150 -0.77 -12.91 -4.48
C PHE A 150 0.34 -13.70 -3.78
N SER A 151 1.60 -13.30 -3.91
CA SER A 151 2.71 -13.95 -3.20
C SER A 151 2.68 -13.67 -1.70
N ARG A 152 2.32 -12.44 -1.29
CA ARG A 152 2.20 -12.04 0.12
C ARG A 152 0.94 -12.61 0.78
N SER A 153 -0.17 -12.57 0.05
CA SER A 153 -1.42 -13.13 0.54
C SER A 153 -1.46 -14.65 0.52
N GLY A 154 -0.68 -15.29 -0.38
CA GLY A 154 -0.50 -16.72 -0.42
C GLY A 154 -1.82 -17.49 -0.58
N ASP A 155 -2.08 -18.43 0.31
CA ASP A 155 -3.30 -19.24 0.35
C ASP A 155 -4.50 -18.53 0.99
N LYS A 156 -4.34 -17.26 1.41
CA LYS A 156 -5.35 -16.51 2.17
C LYS A 156 -6.19 -15.56 1.35
N TYR A 157 -5.99 -15.51 0.03
CA TYR A 157 -6.88 -14.77 -0.85
C TYR A 157 -8.32 -15.27 -0.71
N GLY A 158 -9.25 -14.37 -0.36
CA GLY A 158 -10.65 -14.68 -0.12
C GLY A 158 -10.92 -15.50 1.16
N ASP A 159 -9.96 -15.62 2.08
CA ASP A 159 -10.16 -16.25 3.39
C ASP A 159 -10.76 -15.22 4.37
N PRO A 160 -12.04 -15.33 4.74
CA PRO A 160 -12.70 -14.37 5.63
C PRO A 160 -12.20 -14.44 7.08
N THR A 161 -11.33 -15.41 7.41
CA THR A 161 -10.75 -15.53 8.76
C THR A 161 -9.50 -14.68 8.95
N VAL A 162 -8.94 -14.14 7.86
CA VAL A 162 -7.78 -13.24 7.89
C VAL A 162 -8.28 -11.82 7.68
N THR A 163 -8.21 -11.00 8.74
CA THR A 163 -8.78 -9.64 8.78
C THR A 163 -7.74 -8.56 9.08
N ASP A 164 -6.46 -8.91 9.02
CA ASP A 164 -5.31 -8.05 9.31
C ASP A 164 -4.49 -7.75 8.04
N ARG A 165 -5.15 -7.79 6.87
CA ARG A 165 -4.53 -7.38 5.61
C ARG A 165 -4.47 -5.88 5.50
N ASP A 166 -3.49 -5.42 4.76
CA ASP A 166 -3.30 -4.03 4.43
C ASP A 166 -3.17 -3.85 2.90
N TRP A 167 -2.84 -2.62 2.50
CA TRP A 167 -2.69 -2.23 1.11
C TRP A 167 -1.68 -3.09 0.33
N ILE A 168 -0.56 -3.48 0.95
CA ILE A 168 0.50 -4.23 0.28
C ILE A 168 0.16 -5.71 0.14
N ASP A 169 -0.80 -6.19 0.93
CA ASP A 169 -1.39 -7.52 0.81
C ASP A 169 -2.59 -7.56 -0.14
N GLY A 170 -3.09 -6.41 -0.58
CA GLY A 170 -4.17 -6.27 -1.56
C GLY A 170 -5.52 -5.84 -0.99
N ASP A 171 -5.61 -5.47 0.29
CA ASP A 171 -6.81 -4.85 0.87
C ASP A 171 -6.85 -3.35 0.49
N PHE A 172 -7.52 -3.06 -0.62
CA PHE A 172 -7.63 -1.69 -1.13
C PHE A 172 -8.91 -0.99 -0.67
N THR A 173 -9.87 -1.75 -0.16
CA THR A 173 -11.14 -1.22 0.39
C THR A 173 -11.05 -0.91 1.88
N GLY A 174 -10.00 -1.38 2.55
CA GLY A 174 -9.76 -1.18 3.98
C GLY A 174 -10.66 -2.03 4.86
N ASP A 175 -11.19 -3.14 4.34
CA ASP A 175 -12.09 -4.04 5.09
C ASP A 175 -11.34 -5.13 5.87
N GLY A 176 -10.01 -5.12 5.82
CA GLY A 176 -9.09 -6.03 6.47
C GLY A 176 -8.85 -7.32 5.68
N SER A 177 -9.49 -7.50 4.52
CA SER A 177 -9.45 -8.74 3.74
C SER A 177 -8.96 -8.49 2.32
N PHE A 178 -8.22 -9.45 1.74
CA PHE A 178 -7.91 -9.41 0.31
C PHE A 178 -8.88 -10.30 -0.46
N THR A 179 -9.81 -9.69 -1.18
CA THR A 179 -10.88 -10.38 -1.90
C THR A 179 -10.91 -10.01 -3.39
N PHE A 180 -11.84 -10.64 -4.13
CA PHE A 180 -12.11 -10.22 -5.51
C PHE A 180 -12.68 -8.81 -5.59
N GLY A 181 -13.33 -8.33 -4.52
CA GLY A 181 -13.84 -6.96 -4.42
C GLY A 181 -12.71 -5.93 -4.53
N ASP A 182 -11.58 -6.19 -3.87
CA ASP A 182 -10.40 -5.32 -3.93
C ASP A 182 -9.77 -5.30 -5.32
N LEU A 183 -9.76 -6.43 -6.02
CA LEU A 183 -9.28 -6.48 -7.40
C LEU A 183 -10.19 -5.68 -8.33
N ILE A 184 -11.51 -5.84 -8.21
CA ILE A 184 -12.46 -5.02 -8.97
C ILE A 184 -12.23 -3.55 -8.65
N PHE A 185 -12.11 -3.19 -7.38
CA PHE A 185 -11.85 -1.84 -6.94
C PHE A 185 -10.55 -1.29 -7.53
N ALA A 186 -9.45 -2.03 -7.50
CA ALA A 186 -8.19 -1.63 -8.11
C ALA A 186 -8.32 -1.34 -9.62
N PHE A 187 -8.94 -2.26 -10.36
CA PHE A 187 -9.15 -2.08 -11.80
C PHE A 187 -10.14 -0.97 -12.14
N SER A 188 -11.19 -0.77 -11.33
CA SER A 188 -12.18 0.28 -11.57
C SER A 188 -11.64 1.65 -11.20
N SER A 189 -10.95 1.75 -10.06
CA SER A 189 -10.40 3.00 -9.55
C SER A 189 -9.33 3.51 -10.48
N LEU A 190 -8.41 2.68 -10.96
CA LEU A 190 -7.38 3.12 -11.92
C LEU A 190 -7.86 3.16 -13.38
N GLY A 191 -9.05 2.65 -13.68
CA GLY A 191 -9.62 2.63 -15.03
C GLY A 191 -8.65 2.11 -16.10
N LYS A 192 -8.38 2.90 -17.14
CA LYS A 192 -7.47 2.54 -18.25
C LYS A 192 -5.98 2.76 -17.94
N GLN A 193 -5.61 3.07 -16.69
CA GLN A 193 -4.24 3.44 -16.35
C GLN A 193 -3.31 2.25 -16.08
N TYR A 194 -3.82 1.01 -16.15
CA TYR A 194 -2.97 -0.19 -16.10
C TYR A 194 -1.82 -0.09 -17.11
N GLY A 195 -0.58 -0.09 -16.61
CA GLY A 195 0.63 0.04 -17.42
C GLY A 195 0.84 1.39 -18.13
N ARG A 196 0.18 2.48 -17.71
CA ARG A 196 0.29 3.81 -18.34
C ARG A 196 1.00 4.85 -17.46
N GLY A 197 2.31 4.72 -17.30
CA GLY A 197 3.12 5.76 -16.63
C GLY A 197 2.89 5.87 -15.12
N PRO A 198 3.66 6.72 -14.42
CA PRO A 198 3.31 7.13 -13.06
C PRO A 198 1.94 7.80 -13.10
N TYR A 199 1.11 7.68 -12.06
CA TYR A 199 -0.19 8.36 -11.93
C TYR A 199 -0.07 9.88 -12.18
N ALA A 200 -0.10 10.31 -13.44
CA ALA A 200 0.09 11.71 -13.82
C ALA A 200 -1.24 12.48 -13.82
N THR A 201 -2.34 11.75 -13.73
CA THR A 201 -3.70 12.27 -13.68
C THR A 201 -4.53 11.30 -12.86
N PRO A 202 -5.33 11.79 -11.89
CA PRO A 202 -6.36 10.97 -11.27
C PRO A 202 -7.15 10.25 -12.37
N PRO A 203 -7.41 8.96 -12.23
CA PRO A 203 -8.34 8.27 -13.11
C PRO A 203 -9.66 9.03 -13.08
N VAL A 204 -10.17 9.41 -14.25
CA VAL A 204 -11.51 9.99 -14.35
C VAL A 204 -12.44 8.95 -13.75
N PRO A 205 -13.23 9.28 -12.70
CA PRO A 205 -14.19 8.34 -12.14
C PRO A 205 -14.95 7.71 -13.28
N LEU A 206 -15.01 6.38 -13.29
CA LEU A 206 -15.87 5.67 -14.22
C LEU A 206 -17.30 6.10 -13.88
N VAL A 207 -17.80 7.11 -14.61
CA VAL A 207 -19.21 7.40 -14.65
C VAL A 207 -19.78 6.19 -15.37
N ILE A 208 -20.22 5.21 -14.59
CA ILE A 208 -21.15 4.21 -15.05
C ILE A 208 -22.43 5.00 -15.27
N GLU A 209 -22.54 5.67 -16.43
CA GLU A 209 -23.85 6.09 -16.88
C GLU A 209 -24.67 4.82 -16.90
N GLU A 210 -25.67 4.77 -16.04
CA GLU A 210 -26.66 3.72 -15.97
C GLU A 210 -27.51 3.79 -17.26
N ASN A 211 -26.88 3.57 -18.42
CA ASN A 211 -27.52 3.36 -19.69
C ASN A 211 -28.06 1.92 -19.74
N ALA A 212 -28.76 1.52 -18.67
CA ALA A 212 -29.56 0.30 -18.60
C ALA A 212 -30.72 0.33 -19.61
N ALA A 213 -31.01 1.49 -20.21
CA ALA A 213 -32.09 1.67 -21.18
C ALA A 213 -31.67 1.46 -22.65
N GLU A 214 -30.38 1.38 -23.01
CA GLU A 214 -29.95 1.33 -24.43
C GLU A 214 -29.33 -0.01 -24.87
N LEU A 215 -29.30 -1.02 -23.99
CA LEU A 215 -28.86 -2.38 -24.34
C LEU A 215 -30.01 -3.31 -24.77
N GLU A 216 -31.12 -2.76 -25.28
CA GLU A 216 -32.19 -3.51 -25.98
C GLU A 216 -31.96 -3.61 -27.50
N VAL A 217 -30.75 -3.33 -28.00
CA VAL A 217 -30.43 -3.60 -29.41
C VAL A 217 -30.15 -5.10 -29.61
N GLY A 218 -31.24 -5.86 -29.75
CA GLY A 218 -31.32 -7.03 -30.63
C GLY A 218 -30.15 -8.01 -30.62
N LEU A 219 -29.63 -8.37 -29.45
CA LEU A 219 -28.81 -9.58 -29.36
C LEU A 219 -29.72 -10.76 -29.73
N PRO A 220 -29.38 -11.57 -30.75
CA PRO A 220 -30.15 -12.77 -31.05
C PRO A 220 -30.21 -13.58 -29.77
N ALA A 221 -31.39 -14.13 -29.44
CA ALA A 221 -31.58 -14.95 -28.24
C ALA A 221 -30.42 -15.95 -28.12
N VAL A 222 -29.43 -15.62 -27.30
CA VAL A 222 -28.34 -16.53 -26.99
C VAL A 222 -29.01 -17.55 -26.10
N LYS A 223 -29.30 -18.71 -26.69
CA LYS A 223 -29.83 -19.86 -25.98
C LYS A 223 -28.89 -20.07 -24.80
N SER A 224 -29.40 -19.86 -23.58
CA SER A 224 -28.62 -20.09 -22.38
C SER A 224 -27.99 -21.47 -22.52
N PRO A 225 -26.66 -21.61 -22.46
CA PRO A 225 -26.04 -22.92 -22.52
C PRO A 225 -26.68 -23.75 -21.42
N SER A 226 -27.23 -24.88 -21.82
CA SER A 226 -27.76 -25.83 -20.86
C SER A 226 -26.61 -26.30 -19.97
N LEU A 227 -26.88 -26.76 -18.75
CA LEU A 227 -25.85 -27.36 -17.89
C LEU A 227 -25.09 -28.51 -18.58
N SER A 228 -25.66 -29.11 -19.62
CA SER A 228 -25.01 -30.09 -20.51
C SER A 228 -23.98 -29.50 -21.49
N ASP A 229 -23.99 -28.20 -21.76
CA ASP A 229 -23.08 -27.52 -22.70
C ASP A 229 -21.78 -27.03 -22.01
N LEU A 230 -21.77 -27.00 -20.67
CA LEU A 230 -20.60 -26.67 -19.84
C LEU A 230 -19.71 -27.90 -19.59
N THR A 231 -19.29 -28.59 -20.66
CA THR A 231 -18.43 -29.79 -20.57
C THR A 231 -17.09 -29.54 -19.87
N TRP A 232 -16.60 -28.29 -19.88
CA TRP A 232 -15.39 -27.83 -19.20
C TRP A 232 -15.48 -27.83 -17.66
N MET A 233 -16.69 -27.68 -17.07
CA MET A 233 -16.86 -27.84 -15.61
C MET A 233 -16.72 -29.29 -15.18
N SER A 234 -17.17 -30.25 -16.00
CA SER A 234 -16.99 -31.68 -15.70
C SER A 234 -15.53 -32.13 -15.77
N ASP A 235 -14.73 -31.50 -16.63
CA ASP A 235 -13.29 -31.77 -16.73
C ASP A 235 -12.51 -31.14 -15.56
N TYR A 236 -12.94 -29.98 -15.07
CA TYR A 236 -12.40 -29.38 -13.85
C TYR A 236 -12.71 -30.22 -12.60
N GLU A 237 -13.95 -30.67 -12.43
CA GLU A 237 -14.33 -31.57 -11.33
C GLU A 237 -13.60 -32.92 -11.42
N ARG A 238 -13.39 -33.45 -12.63
CA ARG A 238 -12.56 -34.65 -12.84
C ARG A 238 -11.08 -34.41 -12.54
N LEU A 239 -10.53 -33.23 -12.81
CA LEU A 239 -9.15 -32.87 -12.50
C LEU A 239 -8.94 -32.74 -10.99
N VAL A 240 -9.88 -32.08 -10.30
CA VAL A 240 -9.89 -31.92 -8.84
C VAL A 240 -10.07 -33.28 -8.15
N ALA A 241 -10.98 -34.13 -8.63
CA ALA A 241 -11.17 -35.48 -8.11
C ALA A 241 -9.95 -36.40 -8.36
N ARG A 242 -9.27 -36.26 -9.51
CA ARG A 242 -8.04 -37.01 -9.83
C ARG A 242 -6.87 -36.59 -8.94
N ASN A 243 -6.73 -35.30 -8.65
CA ASN A 243 -5.71 -34.79 -7.75
C ASN A 243 -6.00 -35.12 -6.26
N HIS A 244 -7.26 -35.20 -5.85
CA HIS A 244 -7.63 -35.69 -4.51
C HIS A 244 -7.45 -37.20 -4.35
N SER A 245 -7.68 -37.98 -5.40
CA SER A 245 -7.40 -39.43 -5.42
C SER A 245 -5.90 -39.73 -5.31
N ASN A 246 -5.06 -38.95 -5.98
CA ASN A 246 -3.61 -39.16 -6.00
C ASN A 246 -2.89 -38.78 -4.68
N ARG A 247 -3.57 -38.11 -3.74
CA ARG A 247 -3.00 -37.78 -2.41
C ARG A 247 -3.12 -38.90 -1.38
N LYS A 248 -3.85 -40.00 -1.67
CA LYS A 248 -4.03 -41.12 -0.73
C LYS A 248 -3.03 -42.28 -0.91
N ASP A 249 -2.27 -42.31 -2.00
CA ASP A 249 -1.27 -43.35 -2.24
C ASP A 249 0.15 -42.76 -2.16
N ASN A 250 0.81 -42.99 -1.01
CA ASN A 250 2.24 -42.75 -0.77
C ASN A 250 3.12 -43.67 -1.65
N SER A 251 3.13 -43.45 -2.97
CA SER A 251 4.06 -44.10 -3.91
C SER A 251 4.70 -43.14 -4.93
N ALA A 252 4.39 -41.84 -4.83
CA ALA A 252 4.90 -40.82 -5.75
C ALA A 252 6.41 -40.53 -5.64
N GLU A 253 7.09 -40.96 -4.56
CA GLU A 253 8.56 -40.84 -4.46
C GLU A 253 9.32 -41.73 -5.45
N VAL A 254 8.73 -42.84 -5.94
CA VAL A 254 9.42 -43.75 -6.87
C VAL A 254 9.32 -43.31 -8.33
N ALA A 255 8.39 -42.40 -8.66
CA ALA A 255 8.16 -41.95 -10.04
C ALA A 255 9.04 -40.76 -10.44
N VAL A 256 9.44 -39.90 -9.48
CA VAL A 256 10.27 -38.72 -9.75
C VAL A 256 11.73 -39.13 -10.04
N ASP A 257 12.27 -40.13 -9.32
CA ASP A 257 13.62 -40.65 -9.55
C ASP A 257 13.78 -41.35 -10.91
N LYS A 258 12.71 -41.94 -11.46
CA LYS A 258 12.75 -42.54 -12.81
C LYS A 258 12.66 -41.52 -13.93
N LEU A 259 12.08 -40.34 -13.69
CA LEU A 259 11.99 -39.27 -14.68
C LEU A 259 13.31 -38.50 -14.82
N LEU A 260 14.10 -38.38 -13.75
CA LEU A 260 15.40 -37.69 -13.77
C LEU A 260 16.54 -38.54 -14.39
N ALA A 261 16.34 -39.85 -14.55
CA ALA A 261 17.35 -40.77 -15.12
C ALA A 261 17.29 -40.92 -16.66
N THR A 262 16.35 -40.24 -17.35
CA THR A 262 16.13 -40.43 -18.79
C THR A 262 16.13 -39.14 -19.63
N TRP A 263 16.63 -38.03 -19.10
CA TRP A 263 16.94 -36.85 -19.92
C TRP A 263 18.43 -36.79 -20.26
N PRO A 264 18.80 -36.55 -21.54
CA PRO A 264 20.18 -36.36 -21.97
C PRO A 264 20.78 -35.04 -21.46
#